data_AF-A0A5C6E237-F1
#
_entry.id   AF-A0A5C6E237-F1
#
_cell.length_a   1.000
_cell.length_b   1.000
_cell.length_c   1.000
_cell.angle_alpha   90.00
_cell.angle_beta   90.00
_cell.angle_gamma   90.00
#
_symmetry.space_group_name_H-M   'P 1'
#
loop_
_entity.id
_entity.type
_entity.pdbx_description
1 polymer ?
#
loop_
_entity_poly.entity_id
_entity_poly.type
_entity_poly.pdbx_seq_one_letter_code
_entity_poly.pdbx_strand_id
1 'polypeptide(L)'
;MHLLTEFIAPHGWIALTVCMIGTSLASYFWAGRGFVLSVLLVGVAYAILDQRWIRAEIDAPGWDGTPDQDAIFYLGVAIRLVFMSVILFATFVTTLFVASRFGNGKSL
;
A
#
# COMPACT_ATOMS: atom_id res chain seq x y z
N MET A 1 -14.78 12.65 -9.06
CA MET A 1 -13.59 12.50 -9.92
C MET A 1 -12.25 12.64 -9.18
N HIS A 2 -12.22 13.09 -7.91
CA HIS A 2 -10.98 13.24 -7.13
C HIS A 2 -10.23 11.94 -6.77
N LEU A 3 -10.94 10.82 -6.57
CA LEU A 3 -10.33 9.52 -6.27
C LEU A 3 -9.43 8.99 -7.40
N LEU A 4 -9.82 9.22 -8.67
CA LEU A 4 -9.02 8.85 -9.84
C LEU A 4 -7.80 9.75 -9.98
N THR A 5 -7.94 11.05 -9.72
CA THR A 5 -6.80 11.98 -9.77
C THR A 5 -5.79 11.73 -8.67
N GLU A 6 -6.19 11.37 -7.44
CA GLU A 6 -5.23 10.97 -6.40
C GLU A 6 -4.51 9.65 -6.71
N PHE A 7 -5.20 8.71 -7.35
CA PHE A 7 -4.62 7.44 -7.79
C PHE A 7 -3.61 7.62 -8.94
N ILE A 8 -3.87 8.60 -9.81
CA ILE A 8 -2.98 8.98 -10.92
C ILE A 8 -1.89 9.96 -10.43
N ALA A 9 -2.06 10.57 -9.26
CA ALA A 9 -1.17 11.61 -8.81
C ALA A 9 0.25 11.06 -8.55
N PRO A 10 1.28 11.78 -9.01
CA PRO A 10 2.67 11.30 -9.03
C PRO A 10 3.21 10.92 -7.64
N HIS A 11 2.69 11.52 -6.57
CA HIS A 11 3.07 11.19 -5.19
C HIS A 11 2.63 9.77 -4.77
N GLY A 12 1.51 9.25 -5.30
CA GLY A 12 1.07 7.87 -5.05
C GLY A 12 2.03 6.84 -5.64
N TRP A 13 2.60 7.13 -6.82
CA TRP A 13 3.53 6.24 -7.52
C TRP A 13 4.90 6.16 -6.84
N ILE A 14 5.39 7.28 -6.28
CA ILE A 14 6.65 7.28 -5.52
C ILE A 14 6.49 6.40 -4.26
N ALA A 15 5.41 6.60 -3.50
CA ALA A 15 5.13 5.79 -2.31
C ALA A 15 5.01 4.30 -2.65
N LEU A 16 4.29 3.96 -3.74
CA LEU A 16 4.17 2.58 -4.22
C LEU A 16 5.53 1.99 -4.59
N THR A 17 6.36 2.74 -5.32
CA THR A 17 7.69 2.28 -5.76
C THR A 17 8.58 1.99 -4.55
N VAL A 18 8.57 2.86 -3.53
CA VAL A 18 9.29 2.65 -2.27
C VAL A 18 8.76 1.41 -1.55
N CYS A 19 7.45 1.20 -1.50
CA CYS A 19 6.85 0.01 -0.91
C CYS A 19 7.26 -1.27 -1.65
N MET A 20 7.31 -1.26 -2.98
CA MET A 20 7.73 -2.40 -3.80
C MET A 20 9.21 -2.74 -3.57
N ILE A 21 10.09 -1.73 -3.54
CA ILE A 21 11.52 -1.92 -3.25
C ILE A 21 11.70 -2.47 -1.83
N GLY A 22 11.06 -1.84 -0.84
CA GLY A 22 11.12 -2.28 0.56
C GLY A 22 10.61 -3.71 0.74
N THR A 23 9.50 -4.07 0.09
CA THR A 23 8.94 -5.43 0.11
C THR A 23 9.86 -6.43 -0.55
N SER A 24 10.49 -6.06 -1.68
CA SER A 24 11.47 -6.91 -2.36
C SER A 24 12.69 -7.16 -1.49
N LEU A 25 13.24 -6.12 -0.83
CA LEU A 25 14.36 -6.28 0.09
C LEU A 25 13.98 -7.14 1.30
N ALA A 26 12.87 -6.82 1.97
CA ALA A 26 12.42 -7.56 3.14
C ALA A 26 12.18 -9.04 2.80
N SER A 27 11.57 -9.31 1.65
CA SER A 27 11.32 -10.67 1.17
C SER A 27 12.59 -11.40 0.75
N TYR A 28 13.58 -10.68 0.21
CA TYR A 28 14.86 -11.27 -0.15
C TYR A 28 15.67 -11.68 1.09
N PHE A 29 15.64 -10.87 2.16
CA PHE A 29 16.38 -11.18 3.38
C PHE A 29 15.65 -12.15 4.30
N TRP A 30 14.33 -12.02 4.45
CA TRP A 30 13.54 -12.73 5.47
C TRP A 30 12.40 -13.59 4.88
N ALA A 31 12.46 -13.89 3.57
CA ALA A 31 11.49 -14.72 2.85
C ALA A 31 10.04 -14.28 3.11
N GLY A 32 9.13 -15.23 3.33
CA GLY A 32 7.71 -14.96 3.57
C GLY A 32 7.43 -14.11 4.82
N ARG A 33 8.33 -14.10 5.83
CA ARG A 33 8.15 -13.26 7.03
C ARG A 33 8.35 -11.79 6.70
N GLY A 34 9.31 -11.49 5.82
CA GLY A 34 9.51 -10.14 5.30
C GLY A 34 8.29 -9.63 4.55
N PHE A 35 7.69 -10.47 3.70
CA PHE A 35 6.45 -10.13 2.99
C PHE A 35 5.28 -9.81 3.92
N VAL A 36 5.01 -10.66 4.91
CA VAL A 36 3.90 -10.43 5.86
C VAL A 36 4.09 -9.11 6.62
N LEU A 37 5.33 -8.82 7.06
CA LEU A 37 5.65 -7.55 7.70
C LEU A 37 5.41 -6.35 6.77
N SER A 38 5.79 -6.47 5.49
CA SER A 38 5.54 -5.43 4.49
C SER A 38 4.05 -5.18 4.27
N VAL A 39 3.23 -6.23 4.13
CA VAL A 39 1.78 -6.08 3.96
C VAL A 39 1.15 -5.39 5.18
N LEU A 40 1.54 -5.79 6.39
CA LEU A 40 1.03 -5.17 7.62
C LEU A 40 1.45 -3.70 7.73
N LEU A 41 2.75 -3.41 7.54
CA LEU A 41 3.28 -2.04 7.65
C LEU A 41 2.67 -1.11 6.60
N VAL A 42 2.66 -1.53 5.34
CA VAL A 42 2.09 -0.72 4.24
C VAL A 42 0.59 -0.56 4.43
N GLY A 43 -0.12 -1.64 4.79
CA GLY A 43 -1.56 -1.57 5.04
C GLY A 43 -1.93 -0.60 6.17
N VAL A 44 -1.23 -0.68 7.31
CA VAL A 44 -1.44 0.26 8.43
C VAL A 44 -1.09 1.69 8.03
N ALA A 45 0.01 1.90 7.30
CA ALA A 45 0.41 3.24 6.86
C ALA A 45 -0.64 3.89 5.95
N TYR A 46 -1.16 3.16 4.97
CA TYR A 46 -2.23 3.67 4.08
C TYR A 46 -3.52 3.93 4.85
N ALA A 47 -3.92 3.06 5.78
CA ALA A 47 -5.10 3.30 6.60
C ALA A 47 -4.98 4.56 7.46
N ILE A 48 -3.79 4.84 8.03
CA ILE A 48 -3.53 6.06 8.79
C ILE A 48 -3.54 7.29 7.87
N LEU A 49 -2.97 7.21 6.68
CA LEU A 49 -2.98 8.31 5.71
C LEU A 49 -4.40 8.65 5.27
N ASP A 50 -5.21 7.64 4.95
CA ASP A 50 -6.62 7.82 4.57
C ASP A 50 -7.41 8.48 5.72
N GLN A 51 -7.15 8.07 6.97
CA GLN A 51 -7.74 8.69 8.16
C GLN A 51 -7.29 10.13 8.39
N ARG A 52 -6.03 10.46 8.10
CA ARG A 52 -5.53 11.84 8.23
C ARG A 52 -6.11 12.76 7.16
N TRP A 53 -6.23 12.24 5.94
CA TRP A 53 -6.80 12.97 4.82
C TRP A 53 -8.27 13.33 5.08
N ILE A 54 -9.10 12.35 5.47
CA ILE A 54 -10.53 12.61 5.72
C ILE A 54 -10.74 13.60 6.88
N ARG A 55 -9.92 13.50 7.93
CA ARG A 55 -9.99 14.44 9.08
C ARG A 55 -9.63 15.86 8.68
N ALA A 56 -8.60 16.02 7.85
CA ALA A 56 -8.20 17.35 7.36
C ALA A 56 -9.31 18.01 6.53
N GLU A 57 -10.09 17.22 5.80
CA GLU A 57 -11.23 17.73 5.02
C GLU A 57 -12.44 18.08 5.89
N ILE A 58 -12.74 17.24 6.90
CA ILE A 58 -13.84 17.49 7.86
C ILE A 58 -13.57 18.73 8.73
N ASP A 59 -12.32 18.93 9.13
CA ASP A 59 -11.91 20.07 9.97
C ASP A 59 -11.80 21.39 9.17
N ALA A 60 -12.04 21.36 7.85
CA ALA A 60 -11.93 22.55 7.00
C ALA A 60 -13.09 23.54 7.25
N PRO A 61 -12.80 24.86 7.31
CA PRO A 61 -13.84 25.85 7.47
C PRO A 61 -14.75 25.88 6.23
N GLY A 62 -16.06 25.68 6.45
CA GLY A 62 -17.05 25.61 5.37
C GLY A 62 -17.42 24.20 4.92
N TRP A 63 -17.01 23.16 5.67
CA TRP A 63 -17.41 21.77 5.43
C TRP A 63 -18.94 21.62 5.34
N ASP A 64 -19.40 20.98 4.26
CA ASP A 64 -20.81 20.85 3.90
C ASP A 64 -21.47 19.56 4.42
N GLY A 65 -20.73 18.78 5.21
CA GLY A 65 -21.14 17.46 5.69
C GLY A 65 -20.57 16.30 4.87
N THR A 66 -19.85 16.58 3.77
CA THR A 66 -19.15 15.58 2.96
C THR A 66 -17.70 15.99 2.68
N PRO A 67 -16.74 15.05 2.67
CA PRO A 67 -16.87 13.61 2.94
C PRO A 67 -16.98 13.30 4.45
N ASP A 68 -17.60 12.18 4.82
CA ASP A 68 -17.80 11.69 6.19
C ASP A 68 -17.14 10.31 6.43
N GLN A 69 -17.06 9.89 7.71
CA GLN A 69 -16.48 8.59 8.09
C GLN A 69 -17.52 7.46 8.07
N ASP A 70 -18.18 7.29 6.94
CA ASP A 70 -19.27 6.34 6.75
C ASP A 70 -18.79 5.00 6.15
N ALA A 71 -19.75 4.11 5.88
CA ALA A 71 -19.47 2.81 5.28
C ALA A 71 -18.81 2.92 3.89
N ILE A 72 -19.09 3.99 3.12
CA ILE A 72 -18.53 4.20 1.79
C ILE A 72 -17.04 4.55 1.91
N PHE A 73 -16.66 5.38 2.88
CA PHE A 73 -15.25 5.65 3.16
C PHE A 73 -14.47 4.36 3.49
N TYR A 74 -14.98 3.54 4.42
CA TYR A 74 -14.32 2.29 4.80
C TYR A 74 -14.26 1.29 3.64
N LEU A 75 -15.27 1.26 2.77
CA LEU A 75 -15.23 0.47 1.53
C LEU A 75 -14.10 0.95 0.60
N GLY A 76 -13.93 2.27 0.46
CA GLY A 76 -12.84 2.86 -0.32
C GLY A 76 -11.45 2.49 0.22
N VAL A 77 -11.25 2.59 1.53
CA VAL A 77 -10.01 2.15 2.21
C VAL A 77 -9.77 0.66 1.98
N ALA A 78 -10.80 -0.18 2.13
CA ALA A 78 -10.68 -1.62 1.92
C ALA A 78 -10.27 -1.96 0.48
N ILE A 79 -10.88 -1.33 -0.53
CA ILE A 79 -10.50 -1.51 -1.94
C ILE A 79 -9.03 -1.14 -2.17
N ARG A 80 -8.58 0.00 -1.62
CA ARG A 80 -7.19 0.45 -1.73
C ARG A 80 -6.21 -0.54 -1.10
N LEU A 81 -6.54 -1.06 0.09
CA LEU A 81 -5.74 -2.06 0.77
C LEU A 81 -5.66 -3.38 0.01
N VAL A 82 -6.77 -3.84 -0.57
CA VAL A 82 -6.79 -5.04 -1.42
C VAL A 82 -5.91 -4.83 -2.65
N PHE A 83 -6.06 -3.71 -3.34
CA PHE A 83 -5.25 -3.40 -4.53
C PHE A 83 -3.75 -3.35 -4.21
N MET A 84 -3.37 -2.66 -3.15
CA MET A 84 -1.98 -2.61 -2.68
C MET A 84 -1.45 -3.99 -2.31
N SER A 85 -2.25 -4.81 -1.63
CA SER A 85 -1.87 -6.17 -1.25
C SER A 85 -1.60 -7.05 -2.47
N VAL A 86 -2.40 -6.92 -3.53
CA VAL A 86 -2.18 -7.63 -4.80
C VAL A 86 -0.85 -7.22 -5.44
N ILE A 87 -0.53 -5.92 -5.49
CA ILE A 87 0.74 -5.45 -6.05
C ILE A 87 1.92 -5.94 -5.22
N LEU A 88 1.84 -5.85 -3.89
CA LEU A 88 2.90 -6.33 -3.01
C LEU A 88 3.08 -7.85 -3.13
N PHE A 89 2.00 -8.61 -3.27
CA PHE A 89 2.06 -10.05 -3.50
C PHE A 89 2.71 -10.38 -4.85
N ALA A 90 2.32 -9.69 -5.93
CA ALA A 90 2.96 -9.84 -7.23
C ALA A 90 4.46 -9.54 -7.15
N THR A 91 4.82 -8.45 -6.45
CA THR A 91 6.21 -8.06 -6.20
C THR A 91 6.96 -9.18 -5.47
N PHE A 92 6.40 -9.72 -4.39
CA PHE A 92 6.97 -10.83 -3.64
C PHE A 92 7.22 -12.07 -4.52
N VAL A 93 6.22 -12.47 -5.32
CA VAL A 93 6.35 -13.61 -6.24
C VAL A 93 7.44 -13.34 -7.27
N THR A 94 7.52 -12.13 -7.84
CA THR A 94 8.59 -11.74 -8.76
C THR A 94 9.96 -11.78 -8.08
N THR A 95 10.08 -11.27 -6.86
CA THR A 95 11.33 -11.31 -6.08
C THR A 95 11.78 -12.76 -5.87
N LEU A 96 10.87 -13.65 -5.45
CA LEU A 96 11.18 -15.06 -5.26
C LEU A 96 11.57 -15.75 -6.56
N PHE A 97 10.86 -15.49 -7.65
CA PHE A 97 11.17 -16.04 -8.96
C PHE A 97 12.58 -15.62 -9.41
N VAL A 98 12.90 -14.33 -9.32
CA VAL A 98 14.23 -13.80 -9.68
C VAL A 98 15.31 -14.37 -8.76
N ALA A 99 15.07 -14.41 -7.45
CA ALA A 99 16.00 -14.98 -6.48
C ALA A 99 16.24 -16.48 -6.74
N SER A 100 15.22 -17.25 -7.13
CA SER A 100 15.39 -18.67 -7.48
C SER A 100 16.18 -18.88 -8.78
N ARG A 101 16.07 -17.95 -9.74
CA ARG A 101 16.66 -18.11 -11.08
C ARG A 101 18.11 -17.61 -11.16
N PHE A 102 18.45 -16.59 -10.37
CA PHE A 102 19.74 -15.90 -10.40
C PHE A 102 20.45 -15.89 -9.03
N GLY A 103 19.77 -16.25 -7.95
CA GLY A 103 20.34 -16.34 -6.61
C GLY A 103 21.11 -17.63 -6.43
N ASN A 104 22.40 -17.49 -6.18
CA ASN A 104 23.34 -18.59 -5.96
C ASN A 104 23.04 -19.28 -4.61
N GLY A 105 22.29 -20.39 -4.61
CA GLY A 105 22.38 -21.49 -3.64
C GLY A 105 22.15 -21.21 -2.14
N LYS A 106 21.59 -20.06 -1.72
CA LYS A 106 21.17 -19.87 -0.33
C LYS A 106 19.67 -20.15 -0.25
N SER A 107 19.35 -21.37 0.17
CA SER A 107 17.99 -21.82 0.47
C SER A 107 17.37 -20.93 1.56
N LEU A 108 16.14 -20.48 1.27
CA LEU A 108 15.07 -20.10 2.21
C LEU A 108 15.44 -19.23 3.43
#